data_AF-A0A351YZ50-F1
#
_entry.id   AF-A0A351YZ50-F1
#
_cell.length_a   1.000
_cell.length_b   1.000
_cell.length_c   1.000
_cell.angle_alpha   90.00
_cell.angle_beta   90.00
_cell.angle_gamma   90.00
#
_symmetry.space_group_name_H-M   'P 1'
#
loop_
_entity.id
_entity.type
_entity.pdbx_description
1 polymer ?
#
loop_
_entity_poly.entity_id
_entity_poly.type
_entity_poly.pdbx_seq_one_letter_code
_entity_poly.pdbx_strand_id
1 'polypeptide(L)'
;MEIRERFAGLFFIIPFAVSLLLHTLTDIDFFFFLSLALAVVSTVFYHQLYLLFFNDSNSTSALYAGNAALEEDYDPVGQDGKYWDPRKLKLSQVFALYPNKRSARPEQGSCGFVFTYNKLLSVVEKVEFYDYRHRKGSFTLYKFYFSHFQQDVFTLQRDSIVKTEIPLERISKKMIFVPLNRYSREYVY
;
A
#
# COMPACT_ATOMS: atom_id res chain seq x y z
N MET A 1 0.10 -6.71 11.49
CA MET A 1 1.53 -6.54 11.18
C MET A 1 1.85 -7.59 10.13
N GLU A 2 1.98 -7.17 8.88
CA GLU A 2 2.11 -8.08 7.73
C GLU A 2 3.42 -8.88 7.84
N ILE A 3 3.47 -10.12 7.33
CA ILE A 3 4.69 -10.95 7.27
C ILE A 3 5.90 -10.16 6.78
N ARG A 4 5.68 -9.31 5.77
CA ARG A 4 6.69 -8.45 5.15
C ARG A 4 7.29 -7.42 6.12
N GLU A 5 6.49 -6.88 7.03
CA GLU A 5 6.97 -5.96 8.08
C GLU A 5 7.86 -6.67 9.10
N ARG A 6 7.71 -7.99 9.30
CA ARG A 6 8.58 -8.76 10.20
C ARG A 6 9.92 -9.11 9.56
N PHE A 7 9.93 -9.48 8.27
CA PHE A 7 11.18 -9.81 7.55
C PHE A 7 12.01 -8.58 7.17
N ALA A 8 11.37 -7.44 6.90
CA ALA A 8 12.09 -6.19 6.68
C ALA A 8 12.89 -5.75 7.94
N GLY A 9 12.35 -6.03 9.14
CA GLY A 9 13.07 -5.87 10.41
C GLY A 9 14.43 -6.53 10.40
N LEU A 10 14.51 -7.78 9.92
CA LEU A 10 15.77 -8.54 9.86
C LEU A 10 16.78 -7.92 8.90
N PHE A 11 16.33 -7.39 7.76
CA PHE A 11 17.21 -6.73 6.79
C PHE A 11 17.98 -5.54 7.40
N PHE A 12 17.36 -4.82 8.34
CA PHE A 12 17.99 -3.67 9.01
C PHE A 12 18.80 -4.04 10.26
N ILE A 13 18.61 -5.24 10.80
CA ILE A 13 19.35 -5.78 11.95
C ILE A 13 20.64 -6.48 11.50
N ILE A 14 20.67 -7.10 10.32
CA ILE A 14 21.84 -7.84 9.82
C ILE A 14 23.09 -6.94 9.72
N PRO A 15 23.05 -5.74 9.10
CA PRO A 15 24.23 -4.88 9.01
C PRO A 15 24.76 -4.45 10.39
N PHE A 16 23.84 -4.18 11.34
CA PHE A 16 24.19 -3.89 12.73
C PHE A 16 24.92 -5.07 13.37
N ALA A 17 24.36 -6.28 13.26
CA ALA A 17 24.93 -7.49 13.84
C ALA A 17 26.30 -7.83 13.24
N VAL A 18 26.46 -7.67 11.92
CA VAL A 18 27.74 -7.88 11.23
C VAL A 18 28.79 -6.86 11.69
N SER A 19 28.44 -5.57 11.79
CA SER A 19 29.36 -4.54 12.28
C SER A 19 29.78 -4.80 13.72
N LEU A 20 28.83 -5.20 14.58
CA LEU A 20 29.13 -5.53 15.98
C LEU A 20 30.04 -6.76 16.08
N LEU A 21 29.79 -7.79 15.27
CA LEU A 21 30.65 -8.98 15.19
C LEU A 21 32.07 -8.61 14.73
N LEU A 22 32.21 -7.74 13.72
CA LEU A 22 33.51 -7.25 13.26
C LEU A 22 34.27 -6.51 14.36
N HIS A 23 33.59 -5.68 15.16
CA HIS A 23 34.20 -5.07 16.34
C HIS A 23 34.72 -6.15 17.31
N THR A 24 33.90 -7.15 17.67
CA THR A 24 34.32 -8.21 18.60
C THR A 24 35.50 -9.06 18.10
N LEU A 25 35.67 -9.18 16.78
CA LEU A 25 36.76 -9.97 16.18
C LEU A 25 38.05 -9.16 15.99
N THR A 26 37.95 -7.84 15.81
CA THR A 26 39.08 -6.99 15.43
C THR A 26 39.50 -6.00 16.50
N ASP A 27 38.64 -5.78 17.51
CA ASP A 27 38.78 -4.76 18.56
C ASP A 27 38.97 -3.34 18.02
N ILE A 28 38.42 -3.08 16.82
CA ILE A 28 38.48 -1.76 16.19
C ILE A 28 37.24 -0.96 16.56
N ASP A 29 37.43 0.17 17.24
CA ASP A 29 36.36 1.05 17.72
C ASP A 29 35.48 1.62 16.60
N PHE A 30 36.03 1.80 15.40
CA PHE A 30 35.26 2.26 14.24
C PHE A 30 34.02 1.38 14.00
N PHE A 31 34.15 0.05 14.12
CA PHE A 31 33.03 -0.87 13.93
C PHE A 31 31.99 -0.80 15.04
N PHE A 32 32.39 -0.44 16.26
CA PHE A 32 31.47 -0.17 17.36
C PHE A 32 30.64 1.08 17.07
N PHE A 33 31.28 2.20 16.73
CA PHE A 33 30.56 3.44 16.38
C PHE A 33 29.68 3.28 15.15
N LEU A 34 30.13 2.52 14.14
CA LEU A 34 29.32 2.18 12.97
C LEU A 34 28.08 1.37 13.37
N SER A 35 28.21 0.38 14.24
CA SER A 35 27.07 -0.41 14.72
C SER A 35 26.05 0.46 15.46
N LEU A 36 26.51 1.38 16.32
CA LEU A 36 25.64 2.31 17.04
C LEU A 36 24.88 3.23 16.06
N ALA A 37 25.58 3.79 15.07
CA ALA A 37 24.97 4.62 14.04
C ALA A 37 23.91 3.85 13.25
N LEU A 38 24.21 2.61 12.83
CA LEU A 38 23.26 1.75 12.13
C LEU A 38 22.03 1.43 13.00
N ALA A 39 22.21 1.16 14.30
CA ALA A 39 21.10 0.92 15.21
C ALA A 39 20.17 2.14 15.34
N VAL A 40 20.74 3.34 15.49
CA VAL A 40 19.97 4.59 15.57
C VAL A 40 19.22 4.83 14.25
N VAL A 41 19.90 4.72 13.10
CA VAL A 41 19.28 4.94 11.79
C VAL A 41 18.16 3.93 11.54
N SER A 42 18.39 2.64 11.79
CA SER A 42 17.39 1.58 11.61
C SER A 42 16.19 1.78 12.52
N THR A 43 16.37 2.31 13.74
CA THR A 43 15.28 2.55 14.69
C THR A 43 14.46 3.80 14.31
N VAL A 44 15.14 4.91 14.00
CA VAL A 44 14.49 6.20 13.71
C VAL A 44 13.83 6.20 12.32
N PHE A 45 14.46 5.57 11.33
CA PHE A 45 14.01 5.60 9.93
C PHE A 45 13.41 4.27 9.47
N TYR A 46 13.06 3.37 10.40
CA TYR A 46 12.55 2.03 10.11
C TYR A 46 11.46 2.05 9.03
N HIS A 47 10.44 2.90 9.22
CA HIS A 47 9.29 2.97 8.34
C HIS A 47 9.65 3.49 6.95
N GLN A 48 10.51 4.51 6.86
CA GLN A 48 10.96 5.08 5.59
C GLN A 48 11.82 4.09 4.82
N LEU A 49 12.73 3.39 5.52
CA LEU A 49 13.57 2.35 4.93
C LEU A 49 12.70 1.17 4.44
N TYR A 50 11.70 0.76 5.23
CA TYR A 50 10.71 -0.22 4.80
C TYR A 50 10.02 0.19 3.49
N LEU A 51 9.55 1.44 3.43
CA LEU A 51 8.89 1.99 2.26
C LEU A 51 9.79 2.08 1.02
N LEU A 52 11.09 2.32 1.21
CA LEU A 52 12.05 2.39 0.10
C LEU A 52 12.42 1.01 -0.44
N PHE A 53 12.68 0.04 0.44
CA PHE A 53 13.24 -1.25 0.04
C PHE A 53 12.19 -2.34 -0.22
N PHE A 54 11.01 -2.28 0.42
CA PHE A 54 10.08 -3.41 0.45
C PHE A 54 8.65 -3.11 -0.01
N ASN A 55 8.30 -1.83 -0.16
CA ASN A 55 6.92 -1.45 -0.46
C ASN A 55 6.54 -1.60 -1.95
N ASP A 56 7.52 -1.58 -2.84
CA ASP A 56 7.32 -1.76 -4.29
C ASP A 56 7.31 -3.25 -4.71
N SER A 57 6.50 -4.05 -4.01
CA SER A 57 6.22 -5.46 -4.33
C SER A 57 4.79 -5.61 -4.87
N ASN A 58 4.48 -6.75 -5.48
CA ASN A 58 3.10 -7.09 -5.85
C ASN A 58 2.21 -6.97 -4.61
N SER A 59 1.09 -6.27 -4.73
CA SER A 59 0.31 -5.86 -3.58
C SER A 59 -1.06 -6.47 -3.58
N THR A 60 -1.34 -7.21 -2.51
CA THR A 60 -2.66 -7.70 -2.16
C THR A 60 -3.68 -6.56 -2.13
N SER A 61 -3.30 -5.34 -1.72
CA SER A 61 -4.23 -4.21 -1.72
C SER A 61 -4.77 -3.86 -3.11
N ALA A 62 -3.96 -4.01 -4.18
CA ALA A 62 -4.40 -3.76 -5.55
C ALA A 62 -5.40 -4.82 -6.04
N LEU A 63 -5.22 -6.08 -5.63
CA LEU A 63 -6.17 -7.17 -5.92
C LEU A 63 -7.54 -6.88 -5.30
N TYR A 64 -7.58 -6.56 -4.01
CA TYR A 64 -8.85 -6.36 -3.31
C TYR A 64 -9.52 -5.04 -3.72
N ALA A 65 -8.74 -3.98 -3.98
CA ALA A 65 -9.29 -2.75 -4.54
C ALA A 65 -9.92 -3.00 -5.92
N GLY A 66 -9.25 -3.74 -6.80
CA GLY A 66 -9.78 -4.13 -8.12
C GLY A 66 -11.05 -4.96 -8.00
N ASN A 67 -11.09 -5.95 -7.10
CA ASN A 67 -12.29 -6.75 -6.85
C ASN A 67 -13.44 -5.90 -6.30
N ALA A 68 -13.18 -4.99 -5.36
CA ALA A 68 -14.19 -4.07 -4.84
C ALA A 68 -14.74 -3.12 -5.92
N ALA A 69 -13.92 -2.70 -6.88
CA ALA A 69 -14.39 -1.92 -8.03
C ALA A 69 -15.38 -2.74 -8.87
N LEU A 70 -15.05 -3.99 -9.19
CA LEU A 70 -15.91 -4.89 -9.96
C LEU A 70 -17.23 -5.19 -9.23
N GLU A 71 -17.19 -5.42 -7.92
CA GLU A 71 -18.39 -5.63 -7.09
C GLU A 71 -19.34 -4.43 -7.09
N GLU A 72 -18.83 -3.23 -7.33
CA GLU A 72 -19.59 -1.97 -7.35
C GLU A 72 -19.92 -1.51 -8.78
N ASP A 73 -19.77 -2.38 -9.79
CA ASP A 73 -19.96 -2.15 -11.22
C ASP A 73 -19.01 -1.10 -11.84
N TYR A 74 -17.76 -1.01 -11.36
CA TYR A 74 -16.71 -0.15 -11.93
C TYR A 74 -15.63 -0.97 -12.62
N ASP A 75 -15.12 -0.45 -13.73
CA ASP A 75 -14.05 -1.09 -14.47
C ASP A 75 -12.67 -0.66 -13.91
N PRO A 76 -11.89 -1.57 -13.32
CA PRO A 76 -10.54 -1.28 -12.87
C PRO A 76 -9.54 -1.22 -14.03
N VAL A 77 -9.95 -1.08 -15.30
CA VAL A 77 -9.04 -0.84 -16.43
C VAL A 77 -8.14 0.39 -16.21
N GLY A 78 -6.89 0.28 -16.65
CA GLY A 78 -5.96 1.41 -16.68
C GLY A 78 -6.46 2.51 -17.62
N GLN A 79 -6.04 3.76 -17.42
CA GLN A 79 -6.46 4.86 -18.30
C GLN A 79 -5.89 4.76 -19.72
N ASP A 80 -4.96 3.84 -19.95
CA ASP A 80 -4.48 3.43 -21.27
C ASP A 80 -5.38 2.38 -21.94
N GLY A 81 -6.50 2.01 -21.31
CA GLY A 81 -7.46 1.02 -21.81
C GLY A 81 -7.04 -0.43 -21.57
N LYS A 82 -5.93 -0.69 -20.86
CA LYS A 82 -5.45 -2.05 -20.63
C LYS A 82 -5.92 -2.58 -19.29
N TYR A 83 -6.43 -3.81 -19.31
CA TYR A 83 -6.59 -4.61 -18.09
C TYR A 83 -5.20 -4.95 -17.53
N TRP A 84 -5.09 -4.87 -16.22
CA TRP A 84 -3.89 -5.24 -15.50
C TRP A 84 -4.17 -6.39 -14.54
N ASP A 85 -3.21 -7.31 -14.41
CA ASP A 85 -3.30 -8.38 -13.42
C ASP A 85 -2.77 -7.85 -12.08
N PRO A 86 -3.62 -7.67 -11.07
CA PRO A 86 -3.21 -7.18 -9.74
C PRO A 86 -2.17 -8.07 -9.06
N ARG A 87 -2.05 -9.34 -9.47
CA ARG A 87 -1.06 -10.28 -8.92
C ARG A 87 0.33 -10.12 -9.54
N LYS A 88 0.42 -9.45 -10.69
CA LYS A 88 1.66 -9.29 -11.47
C LYS A 88 2.25 -7.89 -11.39
N LEU A 89 1.44 -6.89 -11.06
CA LEU A 89 1.88 -5.51 -10.96
C LEU A 89 2.21 -5.11 -9.51
N LYS A 90 3.28 -4.34 -9.40
CA LYS A 90 3.64 -3.61 -8.18
C LYS A 90 2.74 -2.38 -8.01
N LEU A 91 2.62 -1.85 -6.79
CA LEU A 91 1.80 -0.66 -6.52
C LEU A 91 2.20 0.56 -7.35
N SER A 92 3.50 0.79 -7.54
CA SER A 92 3.98 1.89 -8.38
C SER A 92 3.51 1.74 -9.83
N GLN A 93 3.50 0.52 -10.36
CA GLN A 93 3.05 0.20 -11.71
C GLN A 93 1.54 0.39 -11.84
N VAL A 94 0.76 -0.09 -10.87
CA VAL A 94 -0.70 0.15 -10.84
C VAL A 94 -0.99 1.65 -10.80
N PHE A 95 -0.31 2.41 -9.95
CA PHE A 95 -0.49 3.87 -9.89
C PHE A 95 -0.14 4.55 -11.21
N ALA A 96 0.91 4.09 -11.91
CA ALA A 96 1.33 4.61 -13.21
C ALA A 96 0.27 4.40 -14.33
N LEU A 97 -0.64 3.44 -14.19
CA LEU A 97 -1.77 3.25 -15.12
C LEU A 97 -2.84 4.33 -15.03
N TYR A 98 -2.80 5.17 -13.98
CA TYR A 98 -3.77 6.24 -13.75
C TYR A 98 -3.11 7.63 -13.71
N PRO A 99 -2.44 8.11 -14.78
CA PRO A 99 -1.73 9.39 -14.75
C PRO A 99 -2.66 10.61 -14.69
N ASN A 100 -3.88 10.50 -15.20
CA ASN A 100 -4.84 11.60 -15.35
C ASN A 100 -5.93 11.55 -14.27
N LYS A 101 -6.69 12.65 -14.13
CA LYS A 101 -7.82 12.78 -13.19
C LYS A 101 -7.50 12.44 -11.73
N ARG A 102 -6.22 12.55 -11.34
CA ARG A 102 -5.79 12.45 -9.95
C ARG A 102 -6.23 13.70 -9.20
N SER A 103 -6.87 13.53 -8.05
CA SER A 103 -7.32 14.65 -7.22
C SER A 103 -6.97 14.45 -5.75
N ALA A 104 -6.85 15.55 -5.00
CA ALA A 104 -6.67 15.50 -3.55
C ALA A 104 -7.98 15.22 -2.79
N ARG A 105 -9.12 15.22 -3.49
CA ARG A 105 -10.46 14.99 -2.92
C ARG A 105 -11.32 14.20 -3.91
N PRO A 106 -12.18 13.27 -3.44
CA PRO A 106 -13.08 12.55 -4.33
C PRO A 106 -14.12 13.51 -4.91
N GLU A 107 -14.53 13.25 -6.16
CA GLU A 107 -15.62 13.98 -6.81
C GLU A 107 -16.97 13.42 -6.34
N GLN A 108 -17.93 14.28 -6.01
CA GLN A 108 -19.27 13.83 -5.60
C GLN A 108 -19.91 13.02 -6.73
N GLY A 109 -20.49 11.87 -6.40
CA GLY A 109 -21.09 10.98 -7.41
C GLY A 109 -20.10 9.98 -8.01
N SER A 110 -18.83 10.02 -7.62
CA SER A 110 -17.79 9.11 -8.14
C SER A 110 -17.48 7.95 -7.20
N CYS A 111 -16.99 6.86 -7.79
CA CYS A 111 -16.24 5.82 -7.10
C CYS A 111 -14.92 5.59 -7.82
N GLY A 112 -13.96 4.98 -7.14
CA GLY A 112 -12.73 4.56 -7.78
C GLY A 112 -11.64 4.22 -6.79
N PHE A 113 -10.40 4.46 -7.19
CA PHE A 113 -9.25 4.17 -6.36
C PHE A 113 -8.82 5.37 -5.54
N VAL A 114 -8.36 5.10 -4.33
CA VAL A 114 -7.57 6.04 -3.55
C VAL A 114 -6.20 5.43 -3.27
N PHE A 115 -5.18 6.15 -3.72
CA PHE A 115 -3.78 5.79 -3.49
C PHE A 115 -3.26 6.58 -2.30
N THR A 116 -2.61 5.89 -1.36
CA THR A 116 -1.83 6.57 -0.31
C THR A 116 -0.43 6.79 -0.84
N TYR A 117 -0.11 8.02 -1.20
CA TYR A 117 1.16 8.41 -1.80
C TYR A 117 2.03 9.17 -0.79
N ASN A 118 3.23 8.66 -0.57
CA ASN A 118 4.25 9.32 0.21
C ASN A 118 5.05 10.28 -0.69
N LYS A 119 4.71 11.56 -0.65
CA LYS A 119 5.38 12.58 -1.47
C LYS A 119 6.87 12.72 -1.19
N LEU A 120 7.30 12.51 0.06
CA LEU A 120 8.71 12.64 0.44
C LEU A 120 9.57 11.55 -0.19
N LEU A 121 9.07 10.32 -0.21
CA LEU A 121 9.78 9.16 -0.72
C LEU A 121 9.42 8.83 -2.18
N SER A 122 8.44 9.53 -2.76
CA SER A 122 7.88 9.25 -4.09
C SER A 122 7.40 7.81 -4.28
N VAL A 123 6.81 7.22 -3.24
CA VAL A 123 6.30 5.83 -3.25
C VAL A 123 4.81 5.76 -2.92
N VAL A 124 4.14 4.77 -3.51
CA VAL A 124 2.73 4.46 -3.25
C VAL A 124 2.67 3.38 -2.18
N GLU A 125 2.13 3.72 -1.01
CA GLU A 125 2.07 2.85 0.17
C GLU A 125 0.95 1.78 0.05
N LYS A 126 -0.21 2.16 -0.51
CA LYS A 126 -1.36 1.27 -0.70
C LYS A 126 -2.35 1.85 -1.71
N VAL A 127 -3.22 0.99 -2.22
CA VAL A 127 -4.42 1.36 -2.98
C VAL A 127 -5.67 0.76 -2.33
N GLU A 128 -6.73 1.54 -2.22
CA GLU A 128 -8.02 1.14 -1.65
C GLU A 128 -9.15 1.61 -2.59
N PHE A 129 -10.35 1.05 -2.43
CA PHE A 129 -11.52 1.49 -3.18
C PHE A 129 -12.34 2.50 -2.35
N TYR A 130 -12.83 3.56 -3.00
CA TYR A 130 -13.70 4.56 -2.39
C TYR A 130 -15.05 4.67 -3.10
N ASP A 131 -16.09 4.95 -2.34
CA ASP A 131 -17.43 5.29 -2.84
C ASP A 131 -17.89 6.64 -2.28
N TYR A 132 -18.12 7.59 -3.17
CA TYR A 132 -18.65 8.92 -2.85
C TYR A 132 -19.95 9.25 -3.62
N ARG A 133 -20.79 8.25 -3.91
CA ARG A 133 -22.04 8.42 -4.65
C ARG A 133 -23.15 9.08 -3.83
N HIS A 134 -23.38 8.57 -2.61
CA HIS A 134 -24.68 8.78 -1.95
C HIS A 134 -24.68 9.85 -0.85
N ARG A 135 -23.53 10.11 -0.22
CA ARG A 135 -23.46 10.96 0.97
C ARG A 135 -22.78 12.28 0.66
N LYS A 136 -23.35 13.38 1.15
CA LYS A 136 -22.73 14.70 1.06
C LYS A 136 -21.83 14.89 2.28
N GLY A 137 -20.54 15.14 2.07
CA GLY A 137 -19.60 15.46 3.15
C GLY A 137 -18.81 14.28 3.72
N SER A 138 -19.11 13.03 3.34
CA SER A 138 -18.28 11.86 3.66
C SER A 138 -18.30 10.82 2.54
N PHE A 139 -17.20 10.10 2.40
CA PHE A 139 -17.08 8.96 1.48
C PHE A 139 -16.81 7.67 2.25
N THR A 140 -17.17 6.54 1.66
CA THR A 140 -16.87 5.23 2.21
C THR A 140 -15.54 4.75 1.65
N LEU A 141 -14.61 4.38 2.53
CA LEU A 141 -13.34 3.76 2.19
C LEU A 141 -13.39 2.27 2.51
N TYR A 142 -13.04 1.43 1.54
CA TYR A 142 -13.00 -0.02 1.69
C TYR A 142 -11.58 -0.38 2.12
N LYS A 143 -11.38 -0.51 3.43
CA LYS A 143 -10.07 -0.87 4.01
C LYS A 143 -9.91 -2.37 4.04
N PHE A 144 -8.77 -2.85 3.61
CA PHE A 144 -8.45 -4.27 3.55
C PHE A 144 -7.42 -4.62 4.62
N TYR A 145 -7.75 -5.61 5.45
CA TYR A 145 -6.85 -6.10 6.50
C TYR A 145 -6.46 -7.55 6.22
N PHE A 146 -5.15 -7.80 6.13
CA PHE A 146 -4.60 -9.12 5.88
C PHE A 146 -3.87 -9.63 7.13
N SER A 147 -4.37 -10.70 7.74
CA SER A 147 -3.64 -11.49 8.73
C SER A 147 -3.20 -12.80 8.10
N HIS A 148 -2.25 -12.76 7.17
CA HIS A 148 -1.64 -14.00 6.71
C HIS A 148 -0.50 -14.35 7.64
N PHE A 149 -0.79 -15.18 8.64
CA PHE A 149 0.15 -16.10 9.29
C PHE A 149 -0.68 -17.17 9.98
N GLN A 150 -0.83 -18.34 9.34
CA GLN A 150 -0.65 -19.65 9.97
C GLN A 150 -0.98 -20.78 8.99
N GLN A 151 0.06 -21.56 8.65
CA GLN A 151 -0.07 -23.00 8.68
C GLN A 151 -0.53 -23.36 10.09
N ASP A 152 -1.84 -23.48 10.29
CA ASP A 152 -2.39 -24.49 11.19
C ASP A 152 -3.90 -24.56 10.95
N VAL A 153 -4.32 -25.79 10.73
CA VAL A 153 -5.69 -26.20 10.51
C VAL A 153 -6.45 -25.85 11.79
N PHE A 154 -7.46 -24.97 11.69
CA PHE A 154 -8.73 -24.96 12.46
C PHE A 154 -9.33 -23.60 12.89
N THR A 155 -8.73 -22.44 12.60
CA THR A 155 -9.46 -21.15 12.72
C THR A 155 -9.05 -20.12 11.66
N LEU A 156 -9.75 -20.13 10.52
CA LEU A 156 -9.67 -19.13 9.45
C LEU A 156 -10.16 -17.75 9.95
N GLN A 157 -9.26 -16.89 10.43
CA GLN A 157 -9.55 -15.46 10.50
C GLN A 157 -9.47 -14.88 9.08
N ARG A 158 -10.66 -14.68 8.49
CA ARG A 158 -10.89 -14.28 7.10
C ARG A 158 -10.28 -12.91 6.79
N ASP A 159 -9.79 -12.75 5.56
CA ASP A 159 -9.63 -11.44 4.94
C ASP A 159 -10.91 -10.62 5.17
N SER A 160 -10.77 -9.42 5.73
CA SER A 160 -11.93 -8.59 6.07
C SER A 160 -11.87 -7.27 5.31
N ILE A 161 -13.01 -6.94 4.70
CA ILE A 161 -13.26 -5.63 4.11
C ILE A 161 -14.00 -4.82 5.17
N VAL A 162 -13.34 -3.78 5.69
CA VAL A 162 -13.95 -2.84 6.63
C VAL A 162 -14.32 -1.58 5.88
N LYS A 163 -15.62 -1.38 5.66
CA LYS A 163 -16.16 -0.14 5.12
C LYS A 163 -16.10 0.93 6.20
N THR A 164 -15.23 1.91 6.01
CA THR A 164 -15.03 3.02 6.96
C THR A 164 -15.54 4.30 6.34
N GLU A 165 -16.39 5.03 7.05
CA GLU A 165 -16.80 6.36 6.62
C GLU A 165 -15.74 7.39 6.98
N ILE A 166 -15.33 8.18 6.01
CA ILE A 166 -14.33 9.24 6.17
C ILE A 166 -14.98 10.57 5.78
N PRO A 167 -15.12 11.50 6.75
CA PRO A 167 -15.52 12.87 6.46
C PRO A 167 -14.51 13.58 5.56
N LEU A 168 -14.95 14.45 4.66
CA LEU A 168 -14.07 15.15 3.71
C LEU A 168 -12.99 15.99 4.42
N GLU A 169 -13.28 16.52 5.60
CA GLU A 169 -12.33 17.27 6.43
C GLU A 169 -11.21 16.40 7.01
N ARG A 170 -11.39 15.07 7.06
CA ARG A 170 -10.38 14.11 7.56
C ARG A 170 -9.54 13.49 6.45
N ILE A 171 -9.63 13.98 5.21
CA ILE A 171 -8.81 13.50 4.10
C ILE A 171 -7.33 13.79 4.37
N SER A 172 -6.53 12.73 4.35
CA SER A 172 -5.08 12.85 4.48
C SER A 172 -4.47 13.49 3.24
N LYS A 173 -3.44 14.35 3.42
CA LYS A 173 -2.65 14.93 2.31
C LYS A 173 -1.92 13.88 1.47
N LYS A 174 -1.81 12.63 1.96
CA LYS A 174 -1.26 11.49 1.24
C LYS A 174 -2.27 10.85 0.28
N MET A 175 -3.57 11.09 0.43
CA MET A 175 -4.59 10.45 -0.39
C MET A 175 -4.68 11.12 -1.76
N ILE A 176 -4.61 10.29 -2.80
CA ILE A 176 -4.81 10.68 -4.20
C ILE A 176 -5.97 9.85 -4.74
N PHE A 177 -7.06 10.52 -5.08
CA PHE A 177 -8.27 9.91 -5.60
C PHE A 177 -8.19 9.84 -7.13
N VAL A 178 -8.66 8.73 -7.68
CA VAL A 178 -8.77 8.48 -9.11
C VAL A 178 -10.15 7.88 -9.36
N PRO A 179 -11.08 8.65 -9.97
CA PRO A 179 -12.40 8.12 -10.30
C PRO A 179 -12.26 7.08 -11.40
N LEU A 180 -13.02 5.98 -11.27
CA LEU A 180 -13.13 4.93 -12.27
C LEU A 180 -14.38 5.12 -13.12
N ASN A 181 -14.34 4.56 -14.32
CA ASN A 181 -15.51 4.51 -15.18
C ASN A 181 -16.40 3.35 -14.74
N ARG A 182 -17.71 3.54 -14.89
CA ARG A 182 -18.66 2.45 -14.68
C ARG A 182 -18.47 1.39 -15.78
N TYR A 183 -18.61 0.13 -15.42
CA TYR A 183 -18.54 -0.99 -16.35
C TYR A 183 -19.64 -0.83 -17.42
N SER A 184 -19.27 -0.54 -18.67
CA SER A 184 -20.23 -0.56 -19.77
C SER A 184 -20.31 -2.01 -20.29
N ARG A 185 -21.50 -2.62 -20.23
CA ARG A 185 -21.75 -3.97 -20.77
C ARG A 185 -21.77 -4.00 -22.31
N GLU A 186 -21.16 -3.03 -22.99
CA GLU A 186 -21.27 -2.87 -24.44
C GLU A 186 -20.26 -3.69 -25.25
N TYR A 187 -19.41 -4.48 -24.60
CA TYR A 187 -18.48 -5.40 -25.28
C TYR A 187 -18.68 -6.84 -24.83
N VAL A 188 -19.84 -7.41 -25.18
CA VAL A 188 -20.01 -8.86 -25.32
C VAL A 188 -20.47 -9.08 -26.76
N TYR A 189 -19.52 -9.35 -27.65
CA TYR A 189 -19.76 -9.93 -28.97
C TYR A 189 -19.25 -11.36 -28.99
#